data_AF-A0A0X3VQE2-F1
#
_entry.id   AF-A0A0X3VQE2-F1
#
_cell.length_a   1.000
_cell.length_b   1.000
_cell.length_c   1.000
_cell.angle_alpha   90.00
_cell.angle_beta   90.00
_cell.angle_gamma   90.00
#
_symmetry.space_group_name_H-M   'P 1'
#
loop_
_entity.id
_entity.type
_entity.pdbx_description
1 polymer ?
#
loop_
_entity_poly.entity_id
_entity_poly.type
_entity_poly.pdbx_seq_one_letter_code
_entity_poly.pdbx_strand_id
1 'polypeptide(L)'
;MEVVEDLVDQSLLKVTDTPHGTRFRMLETVREFAAAHRERAGEDEAVTARFFCWARDFGVAHHDAPFGANSFASGHLIRAEQDNLVHALRLALDHADSDTVAAVTACWAACAPPRPVPTTPG
;
A
#
# COMPACT_ATOMS: atom_id res chain seq x y z
N MET A 1 -11.86 -0.26 17.78
CA MET A 1 -10.47 -0.57 17.36
C MET A 1 -9.89 -1.69 18.23
N GLU A 2 -10.73 -2.59 18.76
CA GLU A 2 -10.36 -3.57 19.79
C GLU A 2 -9.84 -4.88 19.18
N VAL A 3 -10.36 -5.25 18.00
CA VAL A 3 -10.01 -6.52 17.31
C VAL A 3 -8.54 -6.63 16.91
N VAL A 4 -7.86 -5.52 16.58
CA VAL A 4 -6.44 -5.56 16.20
C VAL A 4 -5.56 -5.70 17.43
N GLU A 5 -5.93 -5.08 18.55
CA GLU A 5 -5.24 -5.19 19.84
C GLU A 5 -5.34 -6.61 20.38
N ASP A 6 -6.52 -7.24 20.31
CA ASP A 6 -6.70 -8.66 20.69
C ASP A 6 -5.79 -9.61 19.90
N LEU A 7 -5.60 -9.36 18.59
CA LEU A 7 -4.71 -10.18 17.75
C LEU A 7 -3.22 -9.96 18.10
N VAL A 8 -2.86 -8.78 18.61
CA VAL A 8 -1.51 -8.52 19.13
C VAL A 8 -1.30 -9.25 20.44
N ASP A 9 -2.28 -9.21 21.35
CA ASP A 9 -2.22 -9.89 22.65
C ASP A 9 -2.14 -11.42 22.49
N GLN A 10 -2.75 -11.96 21.43
CA GLN A 10 -2.65 -13.37 21.06
C GLN A 10 -1.37 -13.73 20.28
N SER A 11 -0.43 -12.78 20.12
CA SER A 11 0.80 -12.96 19.32
C SER A 11 0.55 -13.35 17.84
N LEU A 12 -0.63 -13.07 17.30
CA LEU A 12 -0.99 -13.32 15.90
C LEU A 12 -0.53 -12.18 14.97
N LEU A 13 -0.36 -10.98 15.54
CA LEU A 13 0.23 -9.82 14.89
C LEU A 13 1.51 -9.38 15.61
N LYS A 14 2.54 -9.05 14.84
CA LYS A 14 3.72 -8.33 15.34
C LYS A 14 3.47 -6.84 15.21
N VAL A 15 3.62 -6.13 16.33
CA VAL A 15 3.64 -4.67 16.36
C VAL A 15 5.07 -4.20 16.15
N THR A 16 5.24 -3.19 15.31
CA THR A 16 6.51 -2.49 15.15
C THR A 16 6.23 -1.00 15.14
N ASP A 17 6.72 -0.31 16.15
CA ASP A 17 6.67 1.14 16.17
C ASP A 17 7.68 1.70 15.18
N THR A 18 7.19 2.57 14.31
CA THR A 18 8.02 3.31 13.36
C THR A 18 7.91 4.80 13.62
N PRO A 19 8.87 5.61 13.16
CA PRO A 19 8.77 7.08 13.25
C PRO A 19 7.52 7.69 12.59
N HIS A 20 6.78 6.90 11.82
CA HIS A 20 5.59 7.31 11.08
C HIS A 20 4.29 6.65 11.60
N GLY A 21 4.36 5.92 12.71
CA GLY A 21 3.22 5.26 13.34
C GLY A 21 3.45 3.78 13.65
N THR A 22 2.42 3.16 14.24
CA THR A 22 2.42 1.75 14.63
C THR A 22 2.09 0.86 13.44
N ARG A 23 2.93 -0.14 13.18
CA ARG A 23 2.73 -1.11 12.10
C ARG A 23 2.36 -2.47 12.65
N PHE A 24 1.41 -3.11 11.96
CA PHE A 24 0.97 -4.46 12.27
C PHE A 24 1.41 -5.38 11.14
N ARG A 25 2.15 -6.44 11.49
CA ARG A 25 2.57 -7.48 10.56
C ARG A 25 1.97 -8.82 10.98
N MET A 26 1.16 -9.42 10.12
CA MET A 26 0.69 -10.78 10.34
C MET A 26 1.85 -11.78 10.31
N LEU A 27 1.79 -12.79 11.17
CA LEU A 27 2.62 -13.98 11.01
C LEU A 27 2.27 -14.70 9.71
N GLU A 28 3.24 -15.38 9.11
CA GLU A 28 3.04 -16.13 7.87
C GLU A 28 1.88 -17.15 8.01
N THR A 29 1.83 -17.87 9.12
CA THR A 29 0.78 -18.84 9.43
C THR A 29 -0.62 -18.21 9.51
N VAL A 30 -0.72 -16.98 10.05
CA VAL A 30 -1.98 -16.24 10.12
C VAL A 30 -2.40 -15.77 8.73
N ARG A 31 -1.44 -15.36 7.89
CA ARG A 31 -1.69 -14.97 6.50
C ARG A 31 -2.20 -16.16 5.68
N GLU A 32 -1.59 -17.32 5.81
CA GLU A 32 -2.02 -18.56 5.16
C GLU A 32 -3.41 -18.99 5.62
N PHE A 33 -3.69 -18.94 6.93
CA PHE A 33 -5.01 -19.26 7.47
C PHE A 33 -6.08 -18.30 6.94
N ALA A 34 -5.82 -16.99 6.95
CA ALA A 34 -6.75 -15.99 6.46
C ALA A 34 -7.02 -16.16 4.96
N ALA A 35 -6.00 -16.45 4.15
CA ALA A 35 -6.16 -16.74 2.73
C ALA A 35 -7.04 -17.98 2.49
N ALA A 36 -6.70 -19.10 3.14
CA ALA A 36 -7.48 -20.34 3.03
C ALA A 36 -8.91 -20.19 3.57
N HIS A 37 -9.15 -19.27 4.51
CA HIS A 37 -10.49 -18.97 5.01
C HIS A 37 -11.30 -18.14 4.02
N ARG A 38 -10.71 -17.09 3.42
CA ARG A 38 -11.38 -16.25 2.42
C ARG A 38 -11.77 -17.04 1.18
N GLU A 39 -10.90 -17.93 0.71
CA GLU A 39 -11.17 -18.83 -0.41
C GLU A 39 -12.41 -19.70 -0.12
N ARG A 40 -12.46 -20.31 1.08
CA ARG A 40 -13.62 -21.12 1.52
C ARG A 40 -14.90 -20.31 1.70
N ALA A 41 -14.79 -19.05 2.08
CA ALA A 41 -15.93 -18.15 2.28
C ALA A 41 -16.40 -17.47 0.99
N GLY A 42 -15.63 -17.56 -0.11
CA GLY A 42 -15.92 -16.86 -1.36
C GLY A 42 -15.76 -15.34 -1.25
N GLU A 43 -14.98 -14.85 -0.28
CA GLU A 43 -14.85 -13.42 0.03
C GLU A 43 -13.69 -12.74 -0.71
N ASP A 44 -12.89 -13.49 -1.48
CA ASP A 44 -11.68 -12.98 -2.11
C ASP A 44 -11.94 -11.80 -3.04
N GLU A 45 -13.03 -11.81 -3.81
CA GLU A 45 -13.40 -10.68 -4.68
C GLU A 45 -13.76 -9.43 -3.86
N ALA A 46 -14.53 -9.58 -2.79
CA ALA A 46 -14.94 -8.46 -1.94
C ALA A 46 -13.74 -7.85 -1.19
N VAL A 47 -12.83 -8.69 -0.70
CA VAL A 47 -11.60 -8.26 -0.04
C VAL A 47 -10.67 -7.56 -1.03
N THR A 48 -10.53 -8.10 -2.24
CA THR A 48 -9.74 -7.49 -3.32
C THR A 48 -10.30 -6.13 -3.73
N ALA A 49 -11.62 -6.01 -3.89
CA ALA A 49 -12.27 -4.74 -4.24
C ALA A 49 -12.06 -3.66 -3.16
N ARG A 50 -12.13 -4.03 -1.87
CA ARG A 50 -11.84 -3.11 -0.76
C ARG A 50 -10.37 -2.71 -0.73
N PHE A 51 -9.46 -3.65 -1.03
CA PHE A 51 -8.04 -3.37 -1.13
C PHE A 51 -7.72 -2.41 -2.28
N PHE A 52 -8.36 -2.56 -3.44
CA PHE A 52 -8.26 -1.62 -4.56
C PHE A 52 -8.83 -0.24 -4.25
N CYS A 53 -9.92 -0.17 -3.47
CA CYS A 53 -10.45 1.11 -2.99
C CYS A 53 -9.40 1.86 -2.16
N TRP A 54 -8.82 1.18 -1.16
CA TRP A 54 -7.74 1.76 -0.35
C TRP A 54 -6.53 2.19 -1.18
N ALA A 55 -6.09 1.35 -2.13
CA ALA A 55 -4.92 1.65 -2.96
C ALA A 55 -5.15 2.89 -3.85
N ARG A 56 -6.38 3.06 -4.37
CA ARG A 56 -6.77 4.25 -5.14
C ARG A 56 -6.83 5.48 -4.25
N ASP A 57 -7.47 5.40 -3.09
CA ASP A 57 -7.54 6.51 -2.13
C ASP A 57 -6.14 6.95 -1.69
N PHE A 58 -5.25 6.00 -1.41
CA PHE A 58 -3.85 6.28 -1.09
C PHE A 58 -3.12 6.95 -2.26
N GLY A 59 -3.32 6.44 -3.49
CA GLY A 59 -2.72 7.01 -4.68
C GLY A 59 -3.17 8.46 -4.92
N VAL A 60 -4.47 8.73 -4.83
CA VAL A 60 -5.05 10.08 -4.98
C VAL A 60 -4.60 11.01 -3.86
N ALA A 61 -4.49 10.55 -2.62
CA ALA A 61 -4.08 11.40 -1.50
C ALA A 61 -2.58 11.78 -1.54
N HIS A 62 -1.75 11.01 -2.26
CA HIS A 62 -0.29 11.17 -2.21
C HIS A 62 0.38 11.38 -3.58
N HIS A 63 -0.38 11.48 -4.68
CA HIS A 63 0.17 11.74 -6.02
C HIS A 63 0.87 13.12 -6.15
N ASP A 64 0.51 14.09 -5.33
CA ASP A 64 1.07 15.45 -5.31
C ASP A 64 2.12 15.66 -4.19
N ALA A 65 2.38 14.62 -3.39
CA ALA A 65 3.38 14.57 -2.33
C ALA A 65 4.72 15.28 -2.64
N PRO A 66 5.38 15.10 -3.80
CA PRO A 66 6.64 15.78 -4.12
C PRO A 66 6.52 17.29 -4.28
N PHE A 67 5.32 17.83 -4.52
CA PHE A 67 5.07 19.25 -4.76
C PHE A 67 4.54 19.99 -3.52
N GLY A 68 4.21 19.26 -2.45
CA GLY A 68 3.68 19.80 -1.20
C GLY A 68 4.77 20.21 -0.18
N ALA A 69 4.39 21.05 0.80
CA ALA A 69 5.29 21.55 1.85
C ALA A 69 5.89 20.45 2.75
N ASN A 70 5.34 19.22 2.73
CA ASN A 70 5.78 18.06 3.52
C ASN A 70 6.24 16.89 2.63
N SER A 71 6.94 17.17 1.53
CA SER A 71 7.41 16.18 0.56
C SER A 71 8.26 15.06 1.18
N PHE A 72 9.07 15.37 2.20
CA PHE A 72 9.89 14.38 2.89
C PHE A 72 9.04 13.38 3.70
N ALA A 73 8.09 13.86 4.51
CA ALA A 73 7.19 13.00 5.29
C ALA A 73 6.31 12.11 4.40
N SER A 74 5.86 12.66 3.27
CA SER A 74 5.06 11.93 2.30
C SER A 74 5.86 10.84 1.58
N GLY A 75 7.12 11.11 1.20
CA GLY A 75 8.01 10.10 0.64
C GLY A 75 8.31 8.95 1.61
N HIS A 76 8.43 9.25 2.91
CA HIS A 76 8.57 8.22 3.94
C HIS A 76 7.33 7.33 4.07
N LEU A 77 6.13 7.91 4.06
CA LEU A 77 4.86 7.16 4.07
C LEU A 77 4.71 6.25 2.84
N ILE A 78 4.98 6.77 1.64
CA ILE A 78 4.93 5.99 0.40
C ILE A 78 5.92 4.83 0.45
N ARG A 79 7.16 5.08 0.91
CA ARG A 79 8.16 4.03 1.08
C ARG A 79 7.74 3.00 2.11
N ALA A 80 7.05 3.43 3.16
CA ALA A 80 6.54 2.56 4.18
C ALA A 80 5.48 1.61 3.57
N GLU A 81 4.59 2.10 2.71
CA GLU A 81 3.50 1.33 2.07
C GLU A 81 3.90 0.64 0.76
N GLN A 82 5.17 0.67 0.39
CA GLN A 82 5.67 0.18 -0.89
C GLN A 82 5.27 -1.28 -1.17
N ASP A 83 5.42 -2.19 -0.20
CA ASP A 83 5.08 -3.60 -0.37
C ASP A 83 3.58 -3.80 -0.65
N ASN A 84 2.73 -3.02 0.03
CA ASN A 84 1.28 -3.04 -0.17
C ASN A 84 0.91 -2.50 -1.55
N LEU A 85 1.56 -1.43 -2.00
CA LEU A 85 1.35 -0.85 -3.32
C LEU A 85 1.81 -1.79 -4.45
N VAL A 86 2.95 -2.48 -4.30
CA VAL A 86 3.39 -3.51 -5.27
C VAL A 86 2.38 -4.65 -5.34
N HIS A 87 1.86 -5.08 -4.18
CA HIS A 87 0.86 -6.14 -4.14
C HIS A 87 -0.43 -5.72 -4.83
N ALA A 88 -0.94 -4.51 -4.56
CA ALA A 88 -2.11 -3.95 -5.21
C ALA A 88 -1.92 -3.85 -6.73
N LEU A 89 -0.75 -3.41 -7.19
CA LEU A 89 -0.43 -3.32 -8.61
C LEU A 89 -0.48 -4.68 -9.31
N ARG A 90 0.11 -5.72 -8.71
CA ARG A 90 0.08 -7.09 -9.27
C ARG A 90 -1.34 -7.61 -9.39
N LEU A 91 -2.12 -7.49 -8.31
CA LEU A 91 -3.52 -7.91 -8.31
C LEU A 91 -4.35 -7.13 -9.33
N ALA A 92 -4.15 -5.81 -9.46
CA ALA A 92 -4.88 -4.98 -10.41
C ALA A 92 -4.56 -5.34 -11.86
N LEU A 93 -3.31 -5.69 -12.16
CA LEU A 93 -2.91 -6.19 -13.48
C LEU A 93 -3.58 -7.54 -13.79
N ASP A 94 -3.61 -8.46 -12.82
CA ASP A 94 -4.26 -9.78 -12.98
C ASP A 94 -5.78 -9.64 -13.19
N HIS A 95 -6.42 -8.63 -12.60
CA HIS A 95 -7.85 -8.36 -12.71
C HIS A 95 -8.22 -7.34 -13.81
N ALA A 96 -7.23 -6.84 -14.57
CA ALA A 96 -7.41 -5.77 -15.55
C ALA A 96 -8.06 -4.46 -15.02
N ASP A 97 -7.86 -4.15 -13.73
CA ASP A 97 -8.35 -2.91 -13.11
C ASP A 97 -7.40 -1.74 -13.43
N SER A 98 -7.74 -1.03 -14.52
CA SER A 98 -6.93 0.09 -15.02
C SER A 98 -6.91 1.30 -14.09
N ASP A 99 -7.98 1.52 -13.31
CA ASP A 99 -8.10 2.67 -12.40
C ASP A 99 -7.10 2.52 -11.24
N THR A 100 -7.05 1.31 -10.66
CA THR A 100 -6.11 1.01 -9.57
C THR A 100 -4.66 1.04 -10.07
N VAL A 101 -4.38 0.51 -11.27
CA VAL A 101 -3.05 0.60 -11.90
C VAL A 101 -2.62 2.07 -12.07
N ALA A 102 -3.51 2.92 -12.59
CA ALA A 102 -3.20 4.33 -12.80
C ALA A 102 -2.90 5.07 -11.49
N ALA A 103 -3.73 4.87 -10.46
CA ALA A 103 -3.58 5.55 -9.16
C ALA A 103 -2.28 5.15 -8.45
N VAL A 104 -1.97 3.85 -8.39
CA VAL A 104 -0.74 3.35 -7.75
C VAL A 104 0.50 3.81 -8.51
N THR A 105 0.47 3.77 -9.84
CA THR A 105 1.60 4.21 -10.69
C THR A 105 1.86 5.70 -10.54
N ALA A 106 0.81 6.54 -10.46
CA ALA A 106 0.94 7.98 -10.27
C ALA A 106 1.65 8.33 -8.96
N CYS A 107 1.28 7.67 -7.86
CA CYS A 107 1.93 7.83 -6.55
C CYS A 107 3.42 7.43 -6.59
N TRP A 108 3.76 6.34 -7.28
CA TRP A 108 5.15 5.93 -7.45
C TRP A 108 5.98 6.90 -8.28
N ALA A 109 5.42 7.40 -9.39
CA ALA A 109 6.08 8.39 -10.23
C ALA A 109 6.39 9.69 -9.47
N ALA A 110 5.52 10.05 -8.53
CA ALA A 110 5.69 11.21 -7.66
C ALA A 110 6.87 11.05 -6.67
N CYS A 111 7.24 9.82 -6.31
CA CYS A 111 8.34 9.55 -5.37
C CYS A 111 9.70 9.32 -6.06
N ALA A 112 9.73 9.22 -7.40
CA ALA A 112 10.97 9.08 -8.16
C ALA A 112 11.71 10.43 -8.26
N PRO A 113 13.05 10.48 -8.15
CA PRO A 113 13.78 11.73 -8.35
C PRO A 113 13.50 12.28 -9.75
N PRO A 114 13.38 13.61 -9.91
CA PRO A 114 13.12 14.22 -11.21
C PRO A 114 14.20 13.78 -12.19
N ARG A 115 13.78 13.32 -13.38
CA ARG A 115 14.73 12.96 -14.43
C ARG A 115 15.57 14.19 -14.79
N PRO A 116 16.91 14.09 -14.90
CA PRO A 116 17.73 15.22 -15.28
C PRO A 116 17.27 15.74 -16.64
N VAL A 117 16.94 17.02 -16.72
CA VAL A 117 16.61 17.69 -17.99
C VAL A 117 17.89 17.70 -18.83
N PRO A 118 17.87 17.24 -20.09
CA PRO A 118 19.05 17.31 -20.93
C PRO A 118 19.42 18.79 -21.15
N THR A 119 20.49 19.25 -20.50
CA THR A 119 21.08 20.55 -20.78
C THR A 119 21.66 20.50 -22.19
N THR A 120 20.99 21.13 -23.15
CA THR A 120 21.55 21.37 -24.48
C THR A 120 22.77 22.27 -24.31
N PRO A 121 23.98 21.87 -24.72
CA PRO A 121 25.11 22.78 -24.73
C PRO A 121 24.88 23.83 -25.83
N GLY A 122 25.03 25.11 -25.47
CA GLY A 122 24.97 26.25 -26.38
C GLY A 122 26.25 26.43 -27.18
#